data_AF-A0A974HK85-F1
#
_entry.id   AF-A0A974HK85-F1
#
_cell.length_a   1.000
_cell.length_b   1.000
_cell.length_c   1.000
_cell.angle_alpha   90.00
_cell.angle_beta   90.00
_cell.angle_gamma   90.00
#
_symmetry.space_group_name_H-M   'P 1'
#
loop_
_entity.id
_entity.type
_entity.pdbx_description
1 polymer ?
#
loop_
_entity_poly.entity_id
_entity_poly.type
_entity_poly.pdbx_seq_one_letter_code
_entity_poly.pdbx_strand_id
1 'polypeptide(L)'
;MQHQTDVYLLKCPCGIAYIGQTMRSIKARIKEHKGYISNFKEKTSTDTVVSRHFYEARQNQTQLRWQVLEVVKLPARGGDLQKLLLHREAVWIKKLNSLA
;
A
#
# COMPACT_ATOMS: atom_id res chain seq x y z
N MET A 1 -22.78 1.96 -7.15
CA MET A 1 -21.32 1.89 -7.40
C MET A 1 -20.75 0.82 -6.48
N GLN A 2 -20.09 -0.22 -7.03
CA GLN A 2 -19.46 -1.25 -6.20
C GLN A 2 -18.25 -0.62 -5.52
N HIS A 3 -18.23 -0.61 -4.18
CA HIS A 3 -17.07 -0.17 -3.42
C HIS A 3 -15.99 -1.25 -3.57
N GLN A 4 -15.10 -1.05 -4.52
CA GLN A 4 -14.00 -1.96 -4.81
C GLN A 4 -12.90 -1.72 -3.78
N THR A 5 -12.46 -2.79 -3.11
CA THR A 5 -11.33 -2.70 -2.19
C THR A 5 -10.13 -3.39 -2.80
N ASP A 6 -8.98 -2.74 -2.77
CA ASP A 6 -7.78 -3.21 -3.44
C ASP A 6 -6.66 -3.47 -2.41
N VAL A 7 -6.02 -4.64 -2.52
CA VAL A 7 -4.73 -4.93 -1.89
C VAL A 7 -3.64 -4.64 -2.92
N TYR A 8 -2.62 -3.89 -2.52
CA TYR A 8 -1.59 -3.40 -3.43
C TYR A 8 -0.19 -3.52 -2.83
N LEU A 9 0.78 -3.48 -3.73
CA LEU A 9 2.22 -3.48 -3.47
C LEU A 9 2.78 -2.09 -3.82
N LEU A 10 3.65 -1.57 -2.95
CA LEU A 10 4.57 -0.48 -3.21
C LEU A 10 5.99 -1.02 -3.19
N LYS A 11 6.80 -0.69 -4.19
CA LYS A 11 8.16 -1.19 -4.30
C LYS A 11 9.15 -0.03 -4.46
N CYS A 12 10.17 -0.04 -3.61
CA CYS A 12 11.32 0.83 -3.70
C CYS A 12 12.36 0.24 -4.66
N PRO A 13 13.12 1.06 -5.41
CA PRO A 13 14.21 0.56 -6.25
C PRO A 13 15.29 -0.23 -5.50
N CYS A 14 15.46 0.00 -4.19
CA CYS A 14 16.40 -0.76 -3.36
C CYS A 14 15.96 -2.21 -3.08
N GLY A 15 14.79 -2.63 -3.58
CA GLY A 15 14.27 -3.99 -3.45
C GLY A 15 13.20 -4.15 -2.38
N ILE A 16 13.12 -3.23 -1.41
CA ILE A 16 12.13 -3.30 -0.33
C ILE A 16 10.72 -3.05 -0.87
N ALA A 17 9.78 -3.85 -0.36
CA ALA A 17 8.38 -3.91 -0.75
C ALA A 17 7.47 -3.68 0.46
N TYR A 18 6.38 -2.94 0.25
CA TYR A 18 5.34 -2.70 1.25
C TYR A 18 4.00 -3.14 0.69
N ILE A 19 3.22 -3.84 1.50
CA ILE A 19 1.86 -4.25 1.14
C ILE A 19 0.90 -3.36 1.92
N GLY A 20 -0.20 -2.99 1.28
CA GLY A 20 -1.25 -2.25 1.94
C GLY A 20 -2.59 -2.47 1.26
N GLN A 21 -3.63 -1.91 1.87
CA GLN A 21 -5.01 -2.03 1.42
C GLN A 21 -5.70 -0.66 1.36
N THR A 22 -6.68 -0.53 0.47
CA THR A 22 -7.49 0.68 0.35
C THR A 22 -8.91 0.38 -0.09
N MET A 23 -9.87 0.97 0.62
CA MET A 23 -11.29 1.03 0.22
C MET A 23 -11.59 2.20 -0.73
N ARG A 24 -10.63 3.11 -0.89
CA ARG A 24 -10.68 4.22 -1.84
C ARG A 24 -10.02 3.79 -3.14
N SER A 25 -10.27 4.53 -4.22
CA SER A 25 -9.58 4.35 -5.51
C SER A 25 -8.07 4.19 -5.33
N ILE A 26 -7.51 3.10 -5.86
CA ILE A 26 -6.08 2.84 -5.79
C ILE A 26 -5.25 4.00 -6.30
N LYS A 27 -5.65 4.63 -7.42
CA LYS A 27 -4.92 5.77 -7.99
C LYS A 27 -4.82 6.95 -7.02
N ALA A 28 -5.88 7.23 -6.27
CA ALA A 28 -5.88 8.28 -5.25
C ALA A 28 -4.93 7.91 -4.10
N ARG A 29 -4.97 6.65 -3.64
CA ARG A 29 -4.07 6.18 -2.57
C ARG A 29 -2.60 6.24 -2.98
N ILE A 30 -2.27 5.87 -4.22
CA ILE A 30 -0.90 5.99 -4.75
C ILE A 30 -0.46 7.45 -4.84
N LYS A 31 -1.35 8.36 -5.25
CA LYS A 31 -1.05 9.80 -5.30
C LYS A 31 -0.71 10.36 -3.91
N GLU A 32 -1.42 9.94 -2.87
CA GLU A 32 -1.11 10.32 -1.49
C GLU A 32 0.27 9.84 -1.04
N HIS A 33 0.59 8.56 -1.28
CA HIS A 33 1.92 8.03 -0.94
C HIS A 33 3.03 8.81 -1.62
N LYS A 34 2.87 9.14 -2.91
CA LYS A 34 3.81 10.01 -3.63
C LYS A 34 3.92 11.40 -2.99
N GLY A 35 2.80 11.95 -2.54
CA GLY A 35 2.76 13.21 -1.79
C GLY A 35 3.51 13.13 -0.44
N TYR A 36 3.33 12.06 0.32
CA TYR A 36 4.04 11.85 1.59
C TYR A 36 5.55 11.68 1.39
N ILE A 37 5.97 10.91 0.37
CA ILE A 37 7.39 10.77 0.01
C ILE A 37 7.99 12.12 -0.41
N SER A 38 7.28 12.88 -1.24
CA SER A 38 7.75 14.19 -1.73
C SER A 38 7.87 15.24 -0.63
N ASN A 39 7.00 15.18 0.38
CA ASN A 39 6.89 16.19 1.44
C ASN A 39 7.26 15.60 2.81
N PHE A 40 8.16 14.62 2.83
CA PHE A 40 8.55 13.93 4.05
C PHE A 40 9.13 14.92 5.06
N LYS A 41 8.59 14.88 6.28
CA LYS A 41 9.10 15.61 7.44
C LYS A 41 8.86 14.79 8.70
N GLU A 42 9.91 14.56 9.46
CA GLU A 42 9.83 13.79 10.71
C GLU A 42 8.79 14.37 11.68
N LYS A 43 8.10 13.47 12.40
CA LYS A 43 7.09 13.80 13.41
C LYS A 43 5.92 14.61 12.86
N THR A 44 5.58 14.44 11.59
CA THR A 44 4.38 15.02 10.96
C THR A 44 3.48 13.95 10.37
N SER A 45 2.33 14.33 9.81
CA SER A 45 1.43 13.40 9.11
C SER A 45 2.04 12.78 7.85
N THR A 46 3.12 13.34 7.30
CA THR A 46 3.86 12.76 6.18
C THR A 46 4.93 11.77 6.62
N ASP A 47 5.15 11.60 7.93
CA ASP A 47 6.10 10.64 8.51
C ASP A 47 5.49 9.24 8.58
N THR A 48 5.33 8.63 7.40
CA THR A 48 4.89 7.25 7.23
C THR A 48 6.10 6.33 7.06
N VAL A 49 5.94 5.03 7.31
CA VAL A 49 7.01 4.04 7.11
C VAL A 49 7.59 4.12 5.68
N VAL A 50 6.72 4.26 4.67
CA VAL A 50 7.13 4.33 3.26
C VAL A 50 7.91 5.62 2.98
N SER A 51 7.40 6.77 3.39
CA SER A 51 8.06 8.06 3.13
C SER A 51 9.37 8.21 3.89
N ARG A 52 9.43 7.77 5.15
CA ARG A 52 10.67 7.69 5.94
C ARG A 52 11.70 6.79 5.26
N HIS A 53 11.29 5.59 4.85
CA HIS A 53 12.17 4.68 4.13
C HIS A 53 12.75 5.30 2.84
N PHE A 54 11.90 5.96 2.04
CA PHE A 54 12.37 6.60 0.81
C PHE A 54 13.37 7.72 1.10
N TYR A 55 13.13 8.51 2.16
CA TYR A 55 14.06 9.53 2.61
C TYR A 55 15.42 8.92 3.03
N GLU A 56 15.41 7.90 3.87
CA GLU A 56 16.62 7.20 4.34
C GLU A 56 17.39 6.52 3.18
N ALA A 57 16.66 5.91 2.24
CA ALA A 57 17.23 5.26 1.06
C ALA A 57 17.66 6.24 -0.06
N ARG A 58 17.53 7.56 0.18
CA ARG A 58 17.80 8.64 -0.78
C ARG A 58 17.07 8.44 -2.12
N GLN A 59 15.85 7.93 -2.07
CA GLN A 59 14.97 7.75 -3.22
C GLN A 59 13.87 8.81 -3.21
N ASN A 60 13.26 9.04 -4.36
CA ASN A 60 12.15 9.99 -4.51
C ASN A 60 10.88 9.31 -5.06
N GLN A 61 9.77 10.04 -5.01
CA GLN A 61 8.46 9.53 -5.41
C GLN A 61 8.39 9.03 -6.87
N THR A 62 9.25 9.50 -7.77
CA THR A 62 9.17 9.13 -9.20
C THR A 62 9.60 7.69 -9.40
N GLN A 63 10.43 7.20 -8.49
CA GLN A 63 11.01 5.87 -8.51
C GLN A 63 10.11 4.85 -7.80
N LEU A 64 9.05 5.31 -7.11
CA LEU A 64 8.05 4.43 -6.51
C LEU A 64 7.34 3.62 -7.60
N ARG A 65 7.52 2.30 -7.56
CA ARG A 65 6.74 1.36 -8.36
C ARG A 65 5.58 0.83 -7.55
N TRP A 66 4.47 0.50 -8.19
CA TRP A 66 3.30 -0.05 -7.52
C TRP A 66 2.55 -1.03 -8.42
N GLN A 67 1.81 -1.93 -7.79
CA GLN A 67 1.00 -2.93 -8.48
C GLN A 67 -0.22 -3.31 -7.62
N VAL A 68 -1.38 -3.54 -8.26
CA VAL A 68 -2.54 -4.15 -7.59
C VAL A 68 -2.29 -5.65 -7.52
N LEU A 69 -2.38 -6.22 -6.32
CA LEU A 69 -2.21 -7.65 -6.07
C LEU A 69 -3.55 -8.38 -6.13
N GLU A 70 -4.58 -7.79 -5.53
CA GLU A 70 -5.91 -8.39 -5.47
C GLU A 70 -7.00 -7.32 -5.41
N VAL A 71 -8.04 -7.53 -6.19
CA VAL A 71 -9.30 -6.80 -6.11
C VAL A 71 -10.26 -7.61 -5.26
N VAL A 72 -10.50 -7.17 -4.03
CA VAL A 72 -11.40 -7.85 -3.09
C VAL A 72 -12.83 -7.38 -3.35
N LYS A 73 -13.65 -8.31 -3.85
CA LYS A 73 -15.09 -8.07 -4.02
C LYS A 73 -15.77 -8.14 -2.66
N LEU A 74 -16.65 -7.17 -2.40
CA LEU A 74 -17.44 -7.17 -1.18
C LEU A 74 -18.47 -8.30 -1.19
N PRO A 75 -18.61 -9.05 -0.09
CA PRO A 75 -19.66 -10.05 0.04
C PRO A 75 -21.03 -9.38 0.01
N ALA A 76 -21.98 -9.97 -0.72
CA ALA A 76 -23.31 -9.42 -0.92
C ALA A 76 -24.15 -9.31 0.37
N ARG A 77 -23.80 -10.07 1.42
CA ARG A 77 -24.58 -10.17 2.68
C ARG A 77 -23.94 -9.43 3.87
N GLY A 78 -23.02 -8.50 3.60
CA GLY A 78 -22.29 -7.80 4.65
C GLY A 78 -21.34 -8.71 5.45
N GLY A 79 -20.67 -8.14 6.44
CA GLY A 79 -19.62 -8.77 7.25
C GLY A 79 -18.53 -7.76 7.61
N ASP A 80 -17.61 -8.15 8.51
CA ASP A 80 -16.47 -7.30 8.87
C ASP A 80 -15.45 -7.27 7.72
N LEU A 81 -15.62 -6.28 6.85
CA LEU A 81 -14.76 -6.03 5.70
C LEU A 81 -13.31 -5.76 6.14
N GLN A 82 -13.12 -5.01 7.23
CA GLN A 82 -11.78 -4.69 7.71
C GLN A 82 -11.02 -5.96 8.07
N LYS A 83 -11.69 -6.89 8.76
CA LYS A 83 -11.12 -8.21 9.08
C LYS A 83 -10.78 -9.02 7.83
N LEU A 84 -11.64 -9.01 6.81
CA LEU A 84 -11.38 -9.68 5.53
C LEU A 84 -10.13 -9.10 4.87
N LEU A 85 -10.01 -7.77 4.81
CA LEU A 85 -8.88 -7.11 4.16
C LEU A 85 -7.58 -7.37 4.90
N LEU A 86 -7.58 -7.22 6.24
CA LEU A 86 -6.41 -7.53 7.07
C LEU A 86 -5.94 -8.98 6.86
N HIS A 87 -6.87 -9.92 6.74
CA HIS A 87 -6.53 -11.30 6.42
C HIS A 87 -5.88 -11.43 5.03
N ARG A 88 -6.43 -10.76 4.01
CA ARG A 88 -5.88 -10.77 2.65
C ARG A 88 -4.51 -10.13 2.57
N GLU A 89 -4.30 -9.00 3.23
CA GLU A 89 -3.01 -8.35 3.39
C GLU A 89 -1.98 -9.29 4.01
N ALA A 90 -2.33 -9.97 5.11
CA ALA A 90 -1.45 -10.94 5.77
C ALA A 90 -1.09 -12.14 4.86
N VAL A 91 -2.05 -12.63 4.08
CA VAL A 91 -1.81 -13.69 3.08
C VAL A 91 -0.79 -13.23 2.04
N TRP A 92 -0.91 -12.01 1.53
CA TRP A 92 0.05 -11.46 0.57
C TRP A 92 1.43 -11.21 1.16
N ILE A 93 1.51 -10.72 2.41
CA ILE A 93 2.79 -10.60 3.13
C ILE A 93 3.49 -11.96 3.22
N LYS A 94 2.75 -13.00 3.62
CA LYS A 94 3.31 -14.36 3.71
C LYS A 94 3.76 -14.87 2.33
N LYS A 95 2.93 -14.71 1.29
CA LYS A 95 3.25 -15.18 -0.07
C LYS A 95 4.50 -14.51 -0.63
N LEU A 96 4.61 -13.19 -0.53
CA LEU A 96 5.74 -12.45 -1.10
C LEU A 96 7.05 -12.71 -0.33
N ASN A 97 6.99 -12.97 0.98
CA ASN A 97 8.16 -13.41 1.75
C ASN A 97 8.57 -14.87 1.44
N SER A 98 7.64 -15.73 1.01
CA SER A 98 7.94 -17.12 0.65
C SER A 98 8.43 -17.32 -0.79
N LEU A 99 8.46 -16.26 -1.61
CA LEU A 99 8.94 -16.29 -3.00
C LEU A 99 10.43 -15.91 -3.13
N ALA A 100 11.14 -15.84 -2.00
CA ALA A 100 12.58 -15.60 -1.93
C ALA A 100 13.39 -16.91 -2.00
#